data_AF-A0A2V8WWM9-F1
#
_entry.id   AF-A0A2V8WWM9-F1
#
_cell.length_a   1.000
_cell.length_b   1.000
_cell.length_c   1.000
_cell.angle_alpha   90.00
_cell.angle_beta   90.00
_cell.angle_gamma   90.00
#
_symmetry.space_group_name_H-M   'P 1'
#
loop_
_entity.id
_entity.type
_entity.pdbx_description
1 polymer ?
#
loop_
_entity_poly.entity_id
_entity_poly.type
_entity_poly.pdbx_seq_one_letter_code
_entity_poly.pdbx_strand_id
1 'polypeptide(L)'
;LYGGERNVITINMSEYQEAHTVSSLKGSPPGYVGYGEGGVLTEAVRRRPYSVVLLDECEKAHPDVLELFYQVFDKGMMEDGEGREIDFKNTIIILTSNACTDLLMKLTADPETAPSPEGLAKAMKPELNKIFKPAFMGRLVTVPYFPLRDEAMKTIVTLKLRKIQRRIRENHKIELNYDPAVVAEVAKRCTEVESGARNVDNILTNTMLPDISRYLLSRMADRQKPSAIRVSVADNGAFIYA
;
A
#
# COMPACT_ATOMS: atom_id res chain seq x y z
N LEU A 1 -13.80 10.80 -10.10
CA LEU A 1 -14.48 11.36 -8.90
C LEU A 1 -13.51 11.88 -7.84
N TYR A 2 -12.38 11.22 -7.53
CA TYR A 2 -11.46 11.64 -6.45
C TYR A 2 -10.11 12.15 -6.98
N GLY A 3 -10.08 13.34 -7.60
CA GLY A 3 -8.90 13.97 -8.23
C GLY A 3 -7.49 13.59 -7.73
N GLY A 4 -6.89 12.55 -8.34
CA GLY A 4 -5.49 12.15 -8.18
C GLY A 4 -5.12 11.51 -6.82
N GLU A 5 -3.87 11.05 -6.68
CA GLU A 5 -3.30 10.47 -5.45
C GLU A 5 -3.42 11.40 -4.21
N ARG A 6 -3.71 12.68 -4.43
CA ARG A 6 -3.85 13.70 -3.37
C ARG A 6 -5.13 13.58 -2.55
N ASN A 7 -6.09 12.74 -2.95
CA ASN A 7 -7.38 12.59 -2.26
C ASN A 7 -7.47 11.34 -1.36
N VAL A 8 -6.33 10.73 -1.04
CA VAL A 8 -6.23 9.64 -0.05
C VAL A 8 -5.83 10.22 1.30
N ILE A 9 -6.59 9.89 2.34
CA ILE A 9 -6.30 10.14 3.75
C ILE A 9 -5.86 8.80 4.33
N THR A 10 -4.58 8.66 4.66
CA THR A 10 -4.05 7.43 5.24
C THR A 10 -3.82 7.60 6.73
N ILE A 11 -4.36 6.67 7.52
CA ILE A 11 -4.18 6.57 8.96
C ILE A 11 -3.50 5.24 9.26
N ASN A 12 -2.34 5.28 9.90
CA ASN A 12 -1.65 4.08 10.36
C ASN A 12 -2.22 3.64 11.71
N MET A 13 -3.02 2.57 11.73
CA MET A 13 -3.70 2.10 12.92
C MET A 13 -2.75 1.50 13.96
N SER A 14 -1.51 1.18 13.58
CA SER A 14 -0.45 0.77 14.50
C SER A 14 0.03 1.88 15.44
N GLU A 15 -0.30 3.15 15.16
CA GLU A 15 -0.04 4.27 16.10
C GLU A 15 -1.13 4.38 17.19
N TYR A 16 -2.24 3.63 17.05
CA TYR A 16 -3.44 3.73 17.89
C TYR A 16 -3.67 2.46 18.73
N GLN A 17 -2.60 1.92 19.32
CA GLN A 17 -2.65 0.70 20.12
C GLN A 17 -3.20 0.90 21.54
N GLU A 18 -3.28 2.15 22.00
CA GLU A 18 -3.72 2.51 23.34
C GLU A 18 -5.05 3.27 23.31
N ALA A 19 -5.94 3.02 24.28
CA ALA A 19 -7.27 3.62 24.34
C ALA A 19 -7.27 5.16 24.30
N HIS A 20 -6.27 5.80 24.90
CA HIS A 20 -6.21 7.26 24.98
C HIS A 20 -5.87 7.94 23.63
N THR A 21 -5.37 7.18 22.65
CA THR A 21 -5.05 7.68 21.30
C THR A 21 -6.30 8.01 20.47
N VAL A 22 -7.49 7.63 20.93
CA VAL A 22 -8.78 8.00 20.31
C VAL A 22 -8.91 9.51 20.15
N SER A 23 -8.46 10.27 21.15
CA SER A 23 -8.54 11.74 21.15
C SER A 23 -7.73 12.38 20.02
N SER A 24 -6.65 11.77 19.53
CA SER A 24 -5.91 12.36 18.40
C SER A 24 -6.59 12.12 17.05
N LEU A 25 -7.45 11.10 16.91
CA LEU A 25 -8.26 10.88 15.70
C LEU A 25 -9.47 11.79 15.62
N LYS A 26 -10.18 11.94 16.74
CA LYS A 26 -11.46 12.66 16.83
C LYS A 26 -11.30 14.12 17.27
N GLY A 27 -10.24 14.42 18.02
CA GLY A 27 -10.00 15.70 18.69
C GLY A 27 -10.16 15.56 20.21
N SER A 28 -9.39 16.33 20.97
CA SER A 28 -9.49 16.37 22.43
C SER A 28 -10.79 17.05 22.87
N PRO A 29 -11.44 16.59 23.96
CA PRO A 29 -12.61 17.25 24.52
C PRO A 29 -12.27 18.56 25.23
N PRO A 30 -13.26 19.42 25.54
CA PRO A 30 -13.05 20.66 26.29
C PRO A 30 -12.30 20.43 27.60
N GLY A 31 -11.23 21.20 27.83
CA GLY A 31 -10.41 21.14 29.04
C GLY A 31 -9.16 20.25 28.96
N TYR A 32 -8.89 19.63 27.81
CA TYR A 32 -7.67 18.85 27.56
C TYR A 32 -6.71 19.57 26.61
N VAL A 33 -5.43 19.21 26.64
CA VAL A 33 -4.42 19.71 25.70
C VAL A 33 -4.79 19.28 24.27
N GLY A 34 -4.68 20.20 23.30
CA GLY A 34 -5.10 19.97 21.91
C GLY A 34 -6.60 20.24 21.63
N TYR A 35 -7.35 20.75 22.62
CA TYR A 35 -8.70 21.26 22.38
C TYR A 35 -8.69 22.42 21.39
N GLY A 36 -9.60 22.42 20.41
CA GLY A 36 -9.65 23.45 19.35
C GLY A 36 -8.93 23.08 18.04
N GLU A 37 -8.06 22.06 18.06
CA GLU A 37 -7.24 21.69 16.90
C GLU A 37 -7.94 20.68 15.98
N GLY A 38 -9.04 20.07 16.44
CA GLY A 38 -9.71 18.97 15.76
C GLY A 38 -8.88 17.68 15.75
N GLY A 39 -9.49 16.58 15.34
CA GLY A 39 -8.80 15.31 15.20
C GLY A 39 -8.14 15.16 13.83
N VAL A 40 -7.08 14.34 13.75
CA VAL A 40 -6.37 14.08 12.49
C VAL A 40 -7.32 13.57 11.41
N LEU A 41 -8.25 12.68 11.76
CA LEU A 41 -9.22 12.13 10.83
C LEU A 41 -10.38 13.11 10.57
N THR A 42 -10.96 13.67 11.64
CA THR A 42 -12.12 14.55 11.54
C THR A 42 -11.81 15.81 10.74
N GLU A 43 -10.64 16.43 10.94
CA GLU A 43 -10.21 17.59 10.15
C GLU A 43 -9.87 17.24 8.70
N ALA A 44 -9.22 16.09 8.46
CA ALA A 44 -8.86 15.67 7.11
C ALA A 44 -10.11 15.46 6.24
N VAL A 45 -11.13 14.79 6.80
CA VAL A 45 -12.40 14.55 6.11
C VAL A 45 -13.23 15.83 6.00
N ARG A 46 -13.26 16.68 7.03
CA ARG A 46 -13.93 18.00 6.97
C ARG A 46 -13.39 18.86 5.83
N ARG A 47 -12.07 18.88 5.63
CA ARG A 47 -11.42 19.63 4.53
C ARG A 47 -11.59 18.94 3.17
N ARG A 48 -11.77 17.63 3.14
CA ARG A 48 -11.88 16.80 1.93
C ARG A 48 -13.00 15.76 2.08
N PRO A 49 -14.27 16.18 1.98
CA PRO A 49 -15.42 15.29 2.18
C PRO A 49 -15.54 14.22 1.08
N TYR A 50 -14.94 14.46 -0.09
CA TYR A 50 -14.80 13.48 -1.17
C TYR A 50 -13.39 12.90 -1.16
N SER A 51 -13.18 11.85 -0.37
CA SER A 51 -11.86 11.25 -0.17
C SER A 51 -11.92 9.73 -0.07
N VAL A 52 -10.77 9.11 -0.24
CA VAL A 52 -10.55 7.71 0.15
C VAL A 52 -9.86 7.73 1.51
N VAL A 53 -10.47 7.12 2.52
CA VAL A 53 -9.88 6.96 3.85
C VAL A 53 -9.28 5.57 3.94
N LEU A 54 -7.96 5.47 4.04
CA LEU A 54 -7.22 4.23 4.21
C LEU A 54 -6.83 4.07 5.68
N LEU A 55 -7.40 3.07 6.35
CA LEU A 55 -7.01 2.65 7.70
C LEU A 55 -6.07 1.45 7.56
N ASP A 56 -4.78 1.69 7.73
CA ASP A 56 -3.73 0.68 7.49
C ASP A 56 -3.44 -0.11 8.78
N GLU A 57 -3.25 -1.43 8.69
CA GLU A 57 -2.94 -2.32 9.83
C GLU A 57 -4.01 -2.31 10.94
N CYS A 58 -5.29 -2.35 10.58
CA CYS A 58 -6.41 -2.23 11.51
C CYS A 58 -6.41 -3.26 12.65
N GLU A 59 -5.79 -4.43 12.49
CA GLU A 59 -5.69 -5.45 13.54
C GLU A 59 -4.81 -5.03 14.73
N LYS A 60 -4.00 -3.98 14.56
CA LYS A 60 -3.10 -3.47 15.61
C LYS A 60 -3.78 -2.44 16.50
N ALA A 61 -4.86 -1.79 16.03
CA ALA A 61 -5.53 -0.76 16.80
C ALA A 61 -6.24 -1.31 18.05
N HIS A 62 -6.33 -0.44 19.05
CA HIS A 62 -7.13 -0.69 20.24
C HIS A 62 -8.62 -0.86 19.88
N PRO A 63 -9.37 -1.77 20.53
CA PRO A 63 -10.80 -1.96 20.26
C PRO A 63 -11.64 -0.68 20.33
N ASP A 64 -11.38 0.20 21.31
CA ASP A 64 -12.09 1.48 21.47
C ASP A 64 -11.87 2.42 20.28
N VAL A 65 -10.71 2.34 19.62
CA VAL A 65 -10.44 3.10 18.38
C VAL A 65 -11.29 2.57 17.24
N LEU A 66 -11.48 1.25 17.14
CA LEU A 66 -12.34 0.64 16.12
C LEU A 66 -13.83 0.94 16.35
N GLU A 67 -14.26 1.02 17.62
CA GLU A 67 -15.65 1.35 17.99
C GLU A 67 -16.07 2.75 17.53
N LEU A 68 -15.13 3.70 17.47
CA LEU A 68 -15.36 5.04 16.93
C LEU A 68 -15.97 5.00 15.52
N PHE A 69 -15.54 4.02 14.69
CA PHE A 69 -15.99 3.89 13.32
C PHE A 69 -17.36 3.25 13.17
N TYR A 70 -17.97 2.71 14.23
CA TYR A 70 -19.28 2.06 14.12
C TYR A 70 -20.34 3.07 13.66
N GLN A 71 -20.32 4.28 14.20
CA GLN A 71 -21.23 5.36 13.81
C GLN A 71 -20.98 5.81 12.37
N VAL A 72 -19.72 5.84 11.94
CA VAL A 72 -19.35 6.17 10.56
C VAL A 72 -19.95 5.16 9.60
N PHE A 73 -19.81 3.87 9.89
CA PHE A 73 -20.30 2.81 9.00
C PHE A 73 -21.83 2.73 8.98
N ASP A 74 -22.50 3.03 10.10
CA ASP A 74 -23.95 2.94 10.19
C ASP A 74 -24.65 4.20 9.64
N LYS A 75 -24.15 5.39 9.98
CA LYS A 75 -24.82 6.68 9.74
C LYS A 75 -24.09 7.57 8.73
N GLY A 76 -22.85 7.23 8.38
CA GLY A 76 -22.00 8.07 7.54
C GLY A 76 -21.55 9.35 8.24
N MET A 77 -21.57 9.41 9.59
CA MET A 77 -21.22 10.61 10.35
C MET A 77 -20.31 10.26 11.54
N MET A 78 -19.45 11.19 11.92
CA MET A 78 -18.68 11.15 13.18
C MET A 78 -18.74 12.51 13.85
N GLU A 79 -18.97 12.54 15.15
CA GLU A 79 -18.82 13.77 15.94
C GLU A 79 -17.35 13.97 16.33
N ASP A 80 -16.80 15.18 16.20
CA ASP A 80 -15.45 15.52 16.66
C ASP A 80 -15.38 15.80 18.18
N GLY A 81 -14.19 16.10 18.72
CA GLY A 81 -14.00 16.39 20.16
C GLY A 81 -14.75 17.63 20.67
N GLU A 82 -15.22 18.50 19.78
CA GLU A 82 -15.96 19.73 20.08
C GLU A 82 -17.48 19.57 19.90
N GLY A 83 -17.93 18.41 19.43
CA GLY A 83 -19.34 18.16 19.16
C GLY A 83 -19.80 18.48 17.74
N ARG A 84 -18.88 18.75 16.82
CA ARG A 84 -19.22 19.03 15.42
C ARG A 84 -19.41 17.73 14.66
N GLU A 85 -20.48 17.64 13.90
CA GLU A 85 -20.73 16.50 13.02
C GLU A 85 -19.90 16.60 11.73
N ILE A 86 -19.14 15.56 11.44
CA ILE A 86 -18.32 15.39 10.24
C ILE A 86 -18.97 14.33 9.33
N ASP A 87 -19.18 14.69 8.06
CA ASP A 87 -19.84 13.85 7.07
C ASP A 87 -18.84 12.94 6.32
N PHE A 88 -19.08 11.63 6.41
CA PHE A 88 -18.33 10.56 5.75
C PHE A 88 -19.11 9.91 4.60
N LYS A 89 -20.34 10.33 4.30
CA LYS A 89 -21.20 9.68 3.28
C LYS A 89 -20.59 9.69 1.87
N ASN A 90 -19.69 10.63 1.60
CA ASN A 90 -19.00 10.75 0.31
C ASN A 90 -17.57 10.17 0.32
N THR A 91 -17.21 9.46 1.39
CA THR A 91 -15.90 8.83 1.55
C THR A 91 -15.95 7.35 1.17
N ILE A 92 -14.86 6.85 0.56
CA ILE A 92 -14.63 5.41 0.43
C ILE A 92 -13.66 5.03 1.54
N ILE A 93 -14.08 4.13 2.43
CA ILE A 93 -13.24 3.68 3.54
C ILE A 93 -12.65 2.31 3.19
N ILE A 94 -11.34 2.22 3.18
CA ILE A 94 -10.56 1.00 2.93
C ILE A 94 -9.81 0.66 4.20
N LEU A 95 -9.95 -0.57 4.66
CA LEU A 95 -9.22 -1.10 5.80
C LEU A 95 -8.24 -2.13 5.26
N THR A 96 -6.98 -2.08 5.70
CA THR A 96 -6.02 -3.15 5.46
C THR A 96 -5.82 -3.95 6.74
N SER A 97 -5.46 -5.20 6.57
CA SER A 97 -5.05 -6.03 7.70
C SER A 97 -4.11 -7.12 7.24
N ASN A 98 -3.08 -7.41 8.04
CA ASN A 98 -2.25 -8.60 7.87
C ASN A 98 -2.80 -9.80 8.66
N ALA A 99 -3.98 -9.66 9.28
CA ALA A 99 -4.67 -10.76 9.93
C ALA A 99 -4.86 -11.94 8.97
N CYS A 100 -4.72 -13.15 9.50
CA CYS A 100 -4.89 -14.40 8.76
C CYS A 100 -3.86 -14.69 7.65
N THR A 101 -2.73 -13.98 7.60
CA THR A 101 -1.66 -14.25 6.61
C THR A 101 -1.26 -15.72 6.57
N ASP A 102 -1.00 -16.34 7.71
CA ASP A 102 -0.59 -17.76 7.78
C ASP A 102 -1.68 -18.72 7.27
N LEU A 103 -2.95 -18.44 7.60
CA LEU A 103 -4.07 -19.25 7.14
C LEU A 103 -4.25 -19.12 5.63
N LEU A 104 -4.19 -17.89 5.12
CA LEU A 104 -4.28 -17.60 3.70
C LEU A 104 -3.15 -18.29 2.94
N MET A 105 -1.91 -18.24 3.45
CA MET A 105 -0.79 -18.93 2.84
C MET A 105 -0.97 -20.45 2.80
N LYS A 106 -1.45 -21.05 3.90
CA LYS A 106 -1.73 -22.50 3.95
C LYS A 106 -2.83 -22.92 2.97
N LEU A 107 -3.92 -22.17 2.90
CA LEU A 107 -5.05 -22.47 2.02
C LEU A 107 -4.76 -22.23 0.55
N THR A 108 -3.75 -21.42 0.22
CA THR A 108 -3.39 -21.06 -1.16
C THR A 108 -2.04 -21.65 -1.58
N ALA A 109 -1.46 -22.54 -0.78
CA ALA A 109 -0.15 -23.15 -1.02
C ALA A 109 -0.12 -23.96 -2.33
N ASP A 110 -1.21 -24.68 -2.63
CA ASP A 110 -1.40 -25.35 -3.90
C ASP A 110 -2.37 -24.54 -4.78
N PRO A 111 -1.90 -24.03 -5.93
CA PRO A 111 -2.72 -23.28 -6.86
C PRO A 111 -3.97 -23.97 -7.37
N GLU A 112 -3.93 -25.29 -7.54
CA GLU A 112 -5.02 -26.07 -8.15
C GLU A 112 -6.15 -26.34 -7.15
N THR A 113 -5.84 -26.33 -5.85
CA THR A 113 -6.80 -26.57 -4.76
C THR A 113 -7.16 -25.30 -3.98
N ALA A 114 -6.59 -24.15 -4.36
CA ALA A 114 -6.85 -22.86 -3.73
C ALA A 114 -8.36 -22.49 -3.79
N PRO A 115 -8.99 -22.10 -2.65
CA PRO A 115 -10.39 -21.71 -2.65
C PRO A 115 -10.65 -20.43 -3.46
N SER A 116 -11.92 -20.23 -3.86
CA SER A 116 -12.37 -18.96 -4.43
C SER A 116 -12.21 -17.81 -3.42
N PRO A 117 -12.24 -16.54 -3.87
CA PRO A 117 -12.22 -15.38 -2.97
C PRO A 117 -13.30 -15.45 -1.88
N GLU A 118 -14.52 -15.86 -2.22
CA GLU A 118 -15.62 -16.04 -1.28
C GLU A 118 -15.35 -17.19 -0.30
N GLY A 119 -14.75 -18.28 -0.81
CA GLY A 119 -14.32 -19.43 0.00
C GLY A 119 -13.26 -19.04 1.03
N LEU A 120 -12.26 -18.26 0.63
CA LEU A 120 -11.23 -17.71 1.52
C LEU A 120 -11.83 -16.76 2.56
N ALA A 121 -12.68 -15.82 2.13
CA ALA A 121 -13.35 -14.89 3.06
C ALA A 121 -14.15 -15.64 4.13
N LYS A 122 -14.85 -16.72 3.75
CA LYS A 122 -15.57 -17.59 4.69
C LYS A 122 -14.62 -18.34 5.63
N ALA A 123 -13.52 -18.88 5.12
CA ALA A 123 -12.53 -19.61 5.90
C ALA A 123 -11.76 -18.71 6.89
N MET A 124 -11.52 -17.44 6.53
CA MET A 124 -10.83 -16.46 7.39
C MET A 124 -11.74 -15.87 8.47
N LYS A 125 -13.06 -15.92 8.29
CA LYS A 125 -14.04 -15.30 9.21
C LYS A 125 -13.86 -15.71 10.69
N PRO A 126 -13.61 -16.99 11.05
CA PRO A 126 -13.38 -17.37 12.44
C PRO A 126 -12.13 -16.72 13.05
N GLU A 127 -11.04 -16.63 12.29
CA GLU A 127 -9.80 -15.98 12.75
C GLU A 127 -9.96 -14.46 12.85
N LEU A 128 -10.62 -13.84 11.87
CA LEU A 128 -10.96 -12.41 11.93
C LEU A 128 -11.83 -12.07 13.14
N ASN A 129 -12.79 -12.93 13.50
CA ASN A 129 -13.65 -12.72 14.67
C ASN A 129 -12.94 -12.82 16.03
N LYS A 130 -11.72 -13.37 16.08
CA LYS A 130 -10.89 -13.34 17.30
C LYS A 130 -10.25 -11.97 17.53
N ILE A 131 -10.06 -11.20 16.45
CA ILE A 131 -9.41 -9.89 16.45
C ILE A 131 -10.47 -8.79 16.45
N PHE A 132 -11.43 -8.90 15.54
CA PHE A 132 -12.49 -7.93 15.34
C PHE A 132 -13.80 -8.44 15.92
N LYS A 133 -14.52 -7.57 16.65
CA LYS A 133 -15.86 -7.90 17.14
C LYS A 133 -16.78 -8.23 15.96
N PRO A 134 -17.68 -9.25 16.07
CA PRO A 134 -18.60 -9.60 14.98
C PRO A 134 -19.45 -8.43 14.48
N ALA A 135 -19.80 -7.49 15.36
CA ALA A 135 -20.51 -6.27 15.00
C ALA A 135 -19.72 -5.41 14.00
N PHE A 136 -18.41 -5.24 14.19
CA PHE A 136 -17.55 -4.53 13.25
C PHE A 136 -17.49 -5.27 11.91
N MET A 137 -17.21 -6.58 11.95
CA MET A 137 -17.13 -7.41 10.73
C MET A 137 -18.43 -7.42 9.93
N GLY A 138 -19.59 -7.34 10.59
CA GLY A 138 -20.89 -7.27 9.92
C GLY A 138 -21.13 -6.01 9.08
N ARG A 139 -20.29 -4.98 9.23
CA ARG A 139 -20.34 -3.72 8.48
C ARG A 139 -19.31 -3.66 7.34
N LEU A 140 -18.50 -4.71 7.18
CA LEU A 140 -17.39 -4.73 6.23
C LEU A 140 -17.63 -5.77 5.14
N VAL A 141 -17.07 -5.49 3.96
CA VAL A 141 -16.90 -6.48 2.90
C VAL A 141 -15.43 -6.89 2.90
N THR A 142 -15.16 -8.13 3.31
CA THR A 142 -13.80 -8.68 3.32
C THR A 142 -13.37 -9.04 1.90
N VAL A 143 -12.23 -8.50 1.47
CA VAL A 143 -11.60 -8.82 0.18
C VAL A 143 -10.24 -9.48 0.44
N PRO A 144 -10.10 -10.81 0.26
CA PRO A 144 -8.83 -11.49 0.46
C PRO A 144 -7.86 -11.19 -0.69
N TYR A 145 -6.61 -10.87 -0.34
CA TYR A 145 -5.53 -10.66 -1.30
C TYR A 145 -4.68 -11.93 -1.41
N PHE A 146 -4.64 -12.52 -2.59
CA PHE A 146 -3.87 -13.73 -2.87
C PHE A 146 -2.37 -13.44 -2.86
N PRO A 147 -1.54 -14.44 -2.49
CA PRO A 147 -0.09 -14.28 -2.56
C PRO A 147 0.36 -14.03 -4.00
N LEU A 148 1.45 -13.28 -4.13
CA LEU A 148 2.02 -12.94 -5.43
C LEU A 148 2.68 -14.16 -6.05
N ARG A 149 2.10 -14.67 -7.14
CA ARG A 149 2.72 -15.70 -7.99
C ARG A 149 3.67 -15.07 -9.00
N ASP A 150 4.51 -15.89 -9.62
CA ASP A 150 5.57 -15.48 -10.55
C ASP A 150 5.06 -14.54 -11.66
N GLU A 151 3.92 -14.84 -12.27
CA GLU A 151 3.37 -14.01 -13.35
C GLU A 151 2.89 -12.63 -12.85
N ALA A 152 2.30 -12.57 -11.66
CA ALA A 152 1.96 -11.31 -11.01
C ALA A 152 3.23 -10.52 -10.66
N MET A 153 4.29 -11.20 -10.19
CA MET A 153 5.58 -10.57 -9.90
C MET A 153 6.20 -9.96 -11.15
N LYS A 154 6.28 -10.69 -12.27
CA LYS A 154 6.76 -10.18 -13.56
C LYS A 154 5.97 -8.96 -14.03
N THR A 155 4.65 -8.98 -13.82
CA THR A 155 3.77 -7.84 -14.12
C THR A 155 4.13 -6.62 -13.26
N ILE A 156 4.33 -6.81 -11.95
CA ILE A 156 4.76 -5.75 -11.04
C ILE A 156 6.10 -5.16 -11.46
N VAL A 157 7.10 -6.01 -11.73
CA VAL A 157 8.42 -5.58 -12.22
C VAL A 157 8.29 -4.75 -13.49
N THR A 158 7.49 -5.20 -14.45
CA THR A 158 7.22 -4.47 -15.70
C THR A 158 6.60 -3.10 -15.44
N LEU A 159 5.60 -3.00 -14.55
CA LEU A 159 4.98 -1.73 -14.19
C LEU A 159 5.99 -0.77 -13.55
N LYS A 160 6.87 -1.27 -12.69
CA LYS A 160 7.91 -0.46 -12.03
C LYS A 160 8.97 0.01 -13.03
N LEU A 161 9.44 -0.86 -13.92
CA LEU A 161 10.36 -0.49 -15.01
C LEU A 161 9.74 0.57 -15.93
N ARG A 162 8.46 0.47 -16.29
CA ARG A 162 7.76 1.51 -17.07
C ARG A 162 7.74 2.87 -16.37
N LYS A 163 7.55 2.91 -15.05
CA LYS A 163 7.65 4.16 -14.27
C LYS A 163 9.06 4.75 -14.37
N ILE A 164 10.10 3.91 -14.31
CA ILE A 164 11.50 4.34 -14.47
C ILE A 164 11.76 4.86 -15.89
N GLN A 165 11.37 4.11 -16.92
CA GLN A 165 11.47 4.53 -18.33
C GLN A 165 10.83 5.91 -18.53
N ARG A 166 9.62 6.11 -18.01
CA ARG A 166 8.92 7.40 -18.09
C ARG A 166 9.72 8.52 -17.42
N ARG A 167 10.21 8.31 -16.19
CA ARG A 167 10.97 9.31 -15.43
C ARG A 167 12.28 9.69 -16.12
N ILE A 168 13.02 8.72 -16.64
CA ILE A 168 14.28 8.98 -17.37
C ILE A 168 14.00 9.76 -18.66
N ARG A 169 12.98 9.36 -19.41
CA ARG A 169 12.59 10.07 -20.63
C ARG A 169 12.15 11.50 -20.35
N GLU A 170 11.36 11.74 -19.31
CA GLU A 170 10.88 13.07 -18.95
C GLU A 170 12.03 14.00 -18.53
N ASN A 171 12.93 13.52 -17.67
CA ASN A 171 13.99 14.32 -17.05
C ASN A 171 15.25 14.48 -17.92
N HIS A 172 15.62 13.44 -18.66
CA HIS A 172 16.90 13.40 -19.38
C HIS A 172 16.73 13.33 -20.91
N LYS A 173 15.52 13.10 -21.41
CA LYS A 173 15.23 12.86 -22.84
C LYS A 173 15.97 11.63 -23.40
N ILE A 174 16.15 10.61 -22.55
CA ILE A 174 16.81 9.36 -22.89
C ILE A 174 15.77 8.24 -22.89
N GLU A 175 15.78 7.39 -23.90
CA GLU A 175 14.96 6.19 -23.94
C GLU A 175 15.64 5.07 -23.13
N LEU A 176 14.91 4.44 -22.22
CA LEU A 176 15.40 3.24 -21.52
C LEU A 176 14.70 2.03 -22.13
N ASN A 177 15.45 1.08 -22.67
CA ASN A 177 14.97 -0.20 -23.18
C ASN A 177 15.56 -1.33 -22.33
N TYR A 178 14.83 -2.43 -22.20
CA TYR A 178 15.32 -3.59 -21.45
C TYR A 178 14.90 -4.89 -22.12
N ASP A 179 15.75 -5.90 -22.02
CA ASP A 179 15.45 -7.23 -22.53
C ASP A 179 14.46 -7.96 -21.61
N PRO A 180 13.61 -8.89 -22.11
CA PRO A 180 12.70 -9.67 -21.27
C PRO A 180 13.40 -10.42 -20.13
N ALA A 181 14.66 -10.80 -20.32
CA ALA A 181 15.49 -11.43 -19.29
C ALA A 181 15.65 -10.57 -18.02
N VAL A 182 15.64 -9.24 -18.14
CA VAL A 182 15.70 -8.32 -16.99
C VAL A 182 14.49 -8.49 -16.08
N VAL A 183 13.30 -8.66 -16.66
CA VAL A 183 12.07 -8.86 -15.88
C VAL A 183 12.12 -10.19 -15.14
N ALA A 184 12.55 -11.26 -15.83
CA ALA A 184 12.67 -12.59 -15.23
C ALA A 184 13.70 -12.61 -14.10
N GLU A 185 14.87 -11.98 -14.30
CA GLU A 185 15.94 -11.94 -13.30
C GLU A 185 15.52 -11.15 -12.05
N VAL A 186 14.88 -9.99 -12.21
CA VAL A 186 14.38 -9.22 -11.06
C VAL A 186 13.31 -10.02 -10.31
N ALA A 187 12.38 -10.67 -11.02
CA ALA A 187 11.33 -11.47 -10.40
C ALA A 187 11.91 -12.65 -9.60
N LYS A 188 12.89 -13.37 -10.17
CA LYS A 188 13.59 -14.49 -9.52
C LYS A 188 14.27 -14.07 -8.20
N ARG A 189 14.95 -12.93 -8.18
CA ARG A 189 15.57 -12.39 -6.95
C ARG A 189 14.55 -11.98 -5.90
N CYS A 190 13.31 -11.69 -6.28
CA CYS A 190 12.25 -11.36 -5.33
C CYS A 190 11.64 -12.60 -4.69
N THR A 191 11.64 -13.75 -5.36
CA THR A 191 11.18 -15.02 -4.76
C THR A 191 12.19 -15.62 -3.77
N GLU A 192 13.48 -15.30 -3.92
CA GLU A 192 14.53 -15.75 -2.99
C GLU A 192 14.49 -15.02 -1.63
N VAL A 193 13.83 -13.86 -1.56
CA VAL A 193 13.72 -13.04 -0.35
C VAL A 193 12.26 -13.02 0.09
N GLU A 194 11.93 -13.47 1.30
CA GLU A 194 10.56 -13.52 1.85
C GLU A 194 9.80 -12.16 1.89
N SER A 195 10.41 -11.06 1.44
CA SER A 195 9.82 -9.72 1.40
C SER A 195 8.87 -9.46 0.22
N GLY A 196 8.66 -10.44 -0.68
CA GLY A 196 7.71 -10.35 -1.79
C GLY A 196 8.00 -9.18 -2.73
N ALA A 197 6.96 -8.49 -3.23
CA ALA A 197 7.12 -7.39 -4.19
C ALA A 197 7.84 -6.16 -3.63
N ARG A 198 7.99 -6.04 -2.30
CA ARG A 198 8.78 -4.95 -1.70
C ARG A 198 10.24 -5.01 -2.13
N ASN A 199 10.79 -6.21 -2.39
CA ASN A 199 12.16 -6.35 -2.87
C ASN A 199 12.35 -5.81 -4.30
N VAL A 200 11.30 -5.76 -5.12
CA VAL A 200 11.38 -5.20 -6.48
C VAL A 200 11.86 -3.75 -6.41
N ASP A 201 11.27 -2.96 -5.51
CA ASP A 201 11.66 -1.57 -5.33
C ASP A 201 13.10 -1.44 -4.85
N ASN A 202 13.55 -2.33 -3.97
CA ASN A 202 14.93 -2.38 -3.49
C ASN A 202 15.91 -2.66 -4.64
N ILE A 203 15.69 -3.69 -5.44
CA ILE A 203 16.57 -4.05 -6.57
C ILE A 203 16.61 -2.91 -7.59
N LEU A 204 15.45 -2.36 -7.96
CA LEU A 204 15.40 -1.30 -8.96
C LEU A 204 16.01 0.02 -8.46
N THR A 205 15.77 0.37 -7.19
CA THR A 205 16.21 1.67 -6.62
C THR A 205 17.63 1.65 -6.11
N ASN A 206 18.09 0.55 -5.51
CA ASN A 206 19.41 0.47 -4.87
C ASN A 206 20.45 -0.26 -5.73
N THR A 207 20.06 -0.86 -6.85
CA THR A 207 21.00 -1.48 -7.80
C THR A 207 20.86 -0.85 -9.18
N MET A 208 19.73 -1.04 -9.85
CA MET A 208 19.59 -0.67 -11.26
C MET A 208 19.70 0.85 -11.51
N LEU A 209 18.96 1.67 -10.77
CA LEU A 209 18.99 3.13 -10.92
C LEU A 209 20.38 3.74 -10.62
N PRO A 210 21.09 3.34 -9.54
CA PRO A 210 22.46 3.75 -9.30
C PRO A 210 23.41 3.40 -10.45
N ASP A 211 23.31 2.18 -10.99
CA ASP A 211 24.18 1.76 -12.09
C ASP A 211 23.89 2.51 -13.40
N ILE A 212 22.61 2.74 -13.71
CA ILE A 212 22.20 3.63 -14.82
C ILE A 212 22.78 5.04 -14.61
N SER A 213 22.74 5.57 -13.38
CA SER A 213 23.27 6.90 -13.08
C SER A 213 24.79 6.95 -13.29
N ARG A 214 25.53 5.94 -12.81
CA ARG A 214 26.98 5.82 -13.04
C ARG A 214 27.31 5.71 -14.53
N TYR A 215 26.55 4.89 -15.27
CA TYR A 215 26.71 4.75 -16.72
C TYR A 215 26.54 6.09 -17.45
N LEU A 216 25.47 6.82 -17.13
CA LEU A 216 25.20 8.13 -17.71
C LEU A 216 26.29 9.16 -17.38
N LEU A 217 26.73 9.21 -16.12
CA LEU A 217 27.79 10.12 -15.69
C LEU A 217 29.12 9.84 -16.39
N SER A 218 29.48 8.56 -16.56
CA SER A 218 30.70 8.16 -17.30
C SER A 218 30.63 8.62 -18.75
N ARG A 219 29.51 8.36 -19.45
CA ARG A 219 29.32 8.79 -20.84
C ARG A 219 29.37 10.31 -20.97
N MET A 220 28.78 11.03 -20.03
CA MET A 220 28.83 12.49 -20.00
C MET A 220 30.24 13.03 -19.81
N ALA A 221 31.07 12.39 -18.97
CA ALA A 221 32.48 12.74 -18.81
C ALA A 221 33.24 12.57 -20.14
N ASP A 222 32.90 11.56 -20.92
CA ASP A 222 33.41 11.32 -22.27
C ASP A 222 32.77 12.22 -23.36
N ARG A 223 31.97 13.23 -22.95
CA ARG A 223 31.20 14.14 -23.82
C ARG A 223 30.21 13.42 -24.75
N GLN A 224 29.77 12.23 -24.37
CA GLN A 224 28.72 11.46 -25.05
C GLN A 224 27.39 11.66 -24.32
N LYS A 225 26.34 12.01 -25.08
CA LYS A 225 24.98 12.06 -24.56
C LYS A 225 24.15 10.97 -25.23
N PRO A 226 23.98 9.80 -24.59
CA PRO A 226 23.23 8.71 -25.20
C PRO A 226 21.76 9.13 -25.39
N SER A 227 21.20 8.84 -26.55
CA SER A 227 19.76 9.00 -26.82
C SER A 227 18.95 7.84 -26.25
N ALA A 228 19.58 6.68 -26.05
CA ALA A 228 18.98 5.49 -25.46
C ALA A 228 19.97 4.72 -24.58
N ILE A 229 19.44 3.96 -23.64
CA ILE A 229 20.15 2.97 -22.82
C ILE A 229 19.43 1.64 -22.99
N ARG A 230 20.16 0.56 -23.22
CA ARG A 230 19.65 -0.81 -23.20
C ARG A 230 20.15 -1.54 -21.96
N VAL A 231 19.23 -2.15 -21.24
CA VAL A 231 19.53 -3.02 -20.08
C VAL A 231 19.36 -4.48 -20.49
N SER A 232 20.37 -5.29 -20.23
CA SER A 232 20.34 -6.74 -20.40
C SER A 232 20.89 -7.45 -19.17
N VAL A 233 20.90 -8.79 -19.18
CA VAL A 233 21.36 -9.62 -18.07
C VAL A 233 22.52 -10.49 -18.55
N ALA A 234 23.62 -10.49 -17.81
CA ALA A 234 24.78 -11.36 -18.01
C ALA A 234 24.51 -12.80 -17.52
N ASP A 235 25.36 -13.75 -17.91
CA ASP A 235 25.23 -15.16 -17.47
C ASP A 235 25.31 -15.34 -15.95
N ASN A 236 26.01 -14.44 -15.24
CA ASN A 236 26.10 -14.41 -13.78
C ASN A 236 24.94 -13.65 -13.11
N GLY A 237 23.92 -13.24 -13.88
CA GLY A 237 22.78 -12.44 -13.43
C GLY A 237 23.06 -10.94 -13.35
N ALA A 238 24.28 -10.45 -13.52
CA ALA A 238 24.56 -9.01 -13.42
C ALA A 238 23.82 -8.22 -14.51
N PHE A 239 23.33 -7.02 -14.17
CA PHE A 239 22.75 -6.13 -15.17
C PHE A 239 23.84 -5.49 -16.00
N ILE A 240 23.67 -5.48 -17.32
CA ILE A 240 24.57 -4.84 -18.29
C ILE A 240 23.84 -3.62 -18.88
N TYR A 241 24.58 -2.53 -19.08
CA TYR A 241 24.08 -1.27 -19.62
C TYR A 241 24.88 -0.89 -20.87
N ALA A 242 24.18 -0.65 -21.98
CA ALA A 242 24.76 -0.28 -23.27
C ALA A 242 24.07 0.95 -23.87
#